data_AF-D8DU04-F1
#
_entry.id   AF-D8DU04-F1
#
_cell.length_a   1.000
_cell.length_b   1.000
_cell.length_c   1.000
_cell.angle_alpha   90.00
_cell.angle_beta   90.00
_cell.angle_gamma   90.00
#
_symmetry.space_group_name_H-M   'P 1'
#
loop_
_entity.id
_entity.type
_entity.pdbx_description
1 polymer ?
#
loop_
_entity_poly.entity_id
_entity_poly.type
_entity_poly.pdbx_seq_one_letter_code
_entity_poly.pdbx_strand_id
1 'polypeptide(L)'
;MKKDIIKIALFGLTLSGTLVSCSDYLDNVPKGQKIPTSLSDFTTLLADEYTNHREDITQASVLLNDRYVTISYQSYYPLWKANYFWDTSIDRIKENNSDETTYYNGYAAVSTANLILENVDATTATDSEKAIAKAQAKFLRASRYLTLVNY
;
A
#
# COMPACT_ATOMS: atom_id res chain seq x y z
N MET A 1 48.76 -3.96 49.01
CA MET A 1 47.48 -3.35 49.40
C MET A 1 47.06 -2.15 48.55
N LYS A 2 47.67 -0.96 48.65
CA LYS A 2 47.23 0.21 47.83
C LYS A 2 47.32 -0.02 46.30
N LYS A 3 48.39 -0.69 45.82
CA LYS A 3 48.55 -1.06 44.40
C LYS A 3 47.52 -2.07 43.92
N ASP A 4 47.06 -2.97 44.79
CA ASP A 4 46.10 -4.02 44.45
C ASP A 4 44.68 -3.45 44.38
N ILE A 5 44.35 -2.51 45.27
CA ILE A 5 43.09 -1.75 45.24
C ILE A 5 42.99 -0.89 43.96
N ILE A 6 44.10 -0.27 43.53
CA ILE A 6 44.15 0.51 42.28
C ILE A 6 43.94 -0.39 41.06
N LYS A 7 44.54 -1.60 41.03
CA LYS A 7 44.34 -2.56 39.94
C LYS A 7 42.90 -3.06 39.85
N ILE A 8 42.26 -3.33 41.00
CA ILE A 8 40.85 -3.75 41.06
C ILE A 8 39.93 -2.62 40.59
N ALA A 9 40.19 -1.37 41.00
CA ALA A 9 39.43 -0.22 40.56
C ALA A 9 39.58 0.04 39.04
N LEU A 10 40.79 -0.13 38.50
CA LEU A 10 41.06 0.02 37.07
C LEU A 10 40.35 -1.07 36.25
N PHE A 11 40.34 -2.31 36.74
CA PHE A 11 39.65 -3.43 36.11
C PHE A 11 38.12 -3.25 36.13
N GLY A 12 37.57 -2.75 37.23
CA GLY A 12 36.15 -2.39 37.34
C GLY A 12 35.74 -1.26 36.40
N LEU A 13 36.61 -0.26 36.18
CA LEU A 13 36.36 0.83 35.26
C LEU A 13 36.36 0.36 33.79
N THR A 14 37.28 -0.53 33.41
CA THR A 14 37.32 -1.12 32.06
C THR A 14 36.14 -2.04 31.78
N LEU A 15 35.66 -2.78 32.80
CA LEU A 15 34.52 -3.69 32.64
C LEU A 15 33.18 -2.91 32.52
N SER A 16 33.08 -1.78 33.22
CA SER A 16 31.93 -0.86 33.11
C SER A 16 31.79 -0.26 31.71
N GLY A 17 32.90 0.00 31.01
CA GLY A 17 32.90 0.53 29.64
C GLY A 17 32.41 -0.47 28.58
N THR A 18 32.54 -1.78 28.83
CA THR A 18 32.06 -2.82 27.90
C THR A 18 30.57 -3.15 28.02
N LEU A 19 29.89 -2.63 29.04
CA LEU A 19 28.45 -2.83 29.25
C LEU A 19 27.59 -1.70 28.67
N VAL A 20 28.20 -0.64 28.17
CA VAL A 20 27.50 0.41 27.41
C VAL A 20 27.39 -0.07 25.96
N SER A 21 26.52 -1.05 25.69
CA SER A 21 26.20 -1.41 24.31
C SER A 21 25.50 -0.22 23.65
N CYS A 22 25.95 0.19 22.45
CA CYS A 22 25.19 1.12 21.61
C CYS A 22 23.82 0.52 21.29
N SER A 23 22.79 0.88 22.06
CA SER A 23 21.40 0.51 21.78
C SER A 23 20.96 0.96 20.40
N ASP A 24 21.46 2.12 19.95
CA ASP A 24 20.93 2.82 18.80
C ASP A 24 21.57 2.39 17.46
N TYR A 25 22.57 1.50 17.48
CA TYR A 25 23.25 1.05 16.25
C TYR A 25 22.34 0.19 15.36
N LEU A 26 21.42 -0.56 15.97
CA LEU A 26 20.45 -1.41 15.25
C LEU A 26 19.13 -0.67 14.97
N ASP A 27 18.89 0.47 15.59
CA ASP A 27 17.66 1.28 15.43
C ASP A 27 17.75 2.24 14.23
N ASN A 28 18.52 1.88 13.19
CA ASN A 28 18.59 2.67 11.97
C ASN A 28 17.30 2.52 11.16
N VAL A 29 16.30 3.34 11.49
CA VAL A 29 15.05 3.44 10.74
C VAL A 29 15.34 4.05 9.36
N PRO A 30 14.85 3.46 8.26
CA PRO A 30 15.07 3.99 6.92
C PRO A 30 14.59 5.44 6.81
N LYS A 31 15.48 6.33 6.39
CA LYS A 31 15.16 7.75 6.20
C LYS A 31 14.20 7.90 5.02
N GLY A 32 13.10 8.61 5.23
CA GLY A 32 12.09 8.88 4.20
C GLY A 32 10.97 7.83 4.11
N GLN A 33 10.97 6.79 4.94
CA GLN A 33 9.88 5.83 5.05
C GLN A 33 9.34 5.80 6.48
N LYS A 34 8.02 5.76 6.62
CA LYS A 34 7.34 5.67 7.92
C LYS A 34 6.51 4.39 7.94
N ILE A 35 6.79 3.52 8.91
CA ILE A 35 5.93 2.39 9.21
C ILE A 35 4.70 2.94 9.96
N PRO A 36 3.46 2.72 9.47
CA PRO A 36 2.27 3.23 10.15
C PRO A 36 2.11 2.60 11.54
N THR A 37 1.99 3.43 12.58
CA THR A 37 1.79 2.95 13.96
C THR A 37 0.64 3.64 14.68
N SER A 38 0.25 4.83 14.23
CA SER A 38 -0.88 5.58 14.77
C SER A 38 -2.09 5.56 13.84
N LEU A 39 -3.27 5.87 14.36
CA LEU A 39 -4.47 6.05 13.53
C LEU A 39 -4.25 7.12 12.44
N SER A 40 -3.58 8.23 12.77
CA SER A 40 -3.28 9.28 11.79
C SER A 40 -2.43 8.78 10.63
N ASP A 41 -1.52 7.83 10.88
CA ASP A 41 -0.70 7.23 9.82
C ASP A 41 -1.56 6.38 8.90
N PHE A 42 -2.47 5.58 9.47
CA PHE A 42 -3.41 4.78 8.69
C PHE A 42 -4.38 5.66 7.88
N THR A 43 -4.86 6.77 8.44
CA THR A 43 -5.69 7.74 7.70
C THR A 43 -4.92 8.39 6.55
N THR A 44 -3.64 8.71 6.76
CA THR A 44 -2.78 9.27 5.71
C THR A 44 -2.52 8.25 4.62
N LEU A 45 -2.25 7.00 5.00
CA LEU A 45 -2.07 5.91 4.06
C LEU A 45 -3.33 5.70 3.23
N LEU A 46 -4.51 5.68 3.86
CA LEU A 46 -5.79 5.54 3.17
C LEU A 46 -6.02 6.66 2.16
N ALA A 47 -5.60 7.89 2.48
CA ALA A 47 -5.79 9.08 1.65
C ALA A 47 -4.88 9.15 0.40
N ASP A 48 -4.05 8.12 0.12
CA ASP A 48 -3.25 8.08 -1.10
C ASP A 48 -4.13 8.13 -2.37
N GLU A 49 -4.09 9.27 -3.04
CA GLU A 49 -4.88 9.55 -4.22
C GLU A 49 -4.46 8.70 -5.42
N TYR A 50 -3.16 8.45 -5.57
CA TYR A 50 -2.61 7.82 -6.77
C TYR A 50 -2.79 6.30 -6.77
N THR A 51 -3.00 5.70 -5.60
CA THR A 51 -3.24 4.26 -5.45
C THR A 51 -4.66 3.98 -4.96
N ASN A 52 -4.97 4.32 -3.71
CA ASN A 52 -6.23 3.92 -3.07
C ASN A 52 -7.44 4.58 -3.69
N HIS A 53 -7.33 5.83 -4.17
CA HIS A 53 -8.44 6.54 -4.80
C HIS A 53 -8.41 6.51 -6.33
N ARG A 54 -7.41 5.87 -6.93
CA ARG A 54 -7.31 5.71 -8.38
C ARG A 54 -7.79 4.32 -8.80
N GLU A 55 -8.99 4.29 -9.38
CA GLU A 55 -9.54 3.10 -9.98
C GLU A 55 -9.62 3.26 -11.49
N ASP A 56 -8.99 2.35 -12.23
CA ASP A 56 -9.09 2.34 -13.68
C ASP A 56 -10.23 1.41 -14.10
N ILE A 57 -11.25 1.99 -14.70
CA ILE A 57 -12.39 1.28 -15.30
C ILE A 57 -12.46 1.55 -16.80
N THR A 58 -11.36 1.99 -17.42
CA THR A 58 -11.36 2.47 -18.82
C THR A 58 -11.94 1.41 -19.76
N GLN A 59 -11.52 0.15 -19.64
CA GLN A 59 -12.02 -0.94 -20.48
C GLN A 59 -13.54 -1.12 -20.36
N ALA A 60 -14.07 -1.14 -19.13
CA ALA A 60 -15.51 -1.25 -18.88
C ALA A 60 -16.27 -0.03 -19.42
N SER A 61 -15.76 1.19 -19.18
CA SER A 61 -16.39 2.43 -19.68
C SER A 61 -16.43 2.50 -21.21
N VAL A 62 -15.41 1.97 -21.89
CA VAL A 62 -15.37 1.89 -23.35
C VAL A 62 -16.32 0.82 -23.85
N LEU A 63 -16.39 -0.35 -23.21
CA LEU A 63 -17.30 -1.43 -23.60
C LEU A 63 -18.78 -1.06 -23.40
N LEU A 64 -19.10 -0.27 -22.38
CA LEU A 64 -20.46 0.21 -22.13
C LEU A 64 -20.84 1.43 -23.00
N ASN A 65 -19.89 1.93 -23.80
CA ASN A 65 -20.01 3.18 -24.55
C ASN A 65 -20.31 4.42 -23.68
N ASP A 66 -19.93 4.38 -22.40
CA ASP A 66 -19.97 5.53 -21.49
C ASP A 66 -18.84 6.53 -21.75
N ARG A 67 -17.91 6.18 -22.66
CA ARG A 67 -16.78 7.02 -23.08
C ARG A 67 -16.67 7.08 -24.60
N TYR A 68 -16.63 8.29 -25.15
CA TYR A 68 -16.26 8.49 -26.54
C TYR A 68 -14.77 8.20 -26.75
N VAL A 69 -14.46 7.34 -27.73
CA VAL A 69 -13.10 7.02 -28.14
C VAL A 69 -12.87 7.57 -29.54
N THR A 70 -11.85 8.43 -29.72
CA THR A 70 -11.54 9.00 -31.03
C THR A 70 -10.98 7.96 -31.99
N ILE A 71 -11.01 8.25 -33.29
CA ILE A 71 -10.39 7.39 -34.33
C ILE A 71 -8.90 7.15 -34.05
N SER A 72 -8.17 8.13 -33.53
CA SER A 72 -6.76 7.98 -33.18
C SER A 72 -6.55 6.95 -32.06
N TYR A 73 -7.34 7.02 -30.99
CA TYR A 73 -7.28 6.06 -29.89
C TYR A 73 -7.75 4.66 -30.31
N GLN A 74 -8.79 4.55 -31.14
CA GLN A 74 -9.22 3.27 -31.72
C GLN A 74 -8.13 2.64 -32.59
N SER A 75 -7.32 3.45 -33.28
CA SER A 75 -6.25 2.93 -34.13
C SER A 75 -5.01 2.51 -33.33
N TYR A 76 -4.79 3.14 -32.16
CA TYR A 76 -3.62 2.88 -31.32
C TYR A 76 -3.86 1.74 -30.32
N TYR A 77 -5.05 1.62 -29.73
CA TYR A 77 -5.38 0.64 -28.70
C TYR A 77 -6.36 -0.42 -29.25
N PRO A 78 -5.88 -1.61 -29.66
CA PRO A 78 -6.72 -2.65 -30.26
C PRO A 78 -7.86 -3.09 -29.34
N LEU A 79 -7.60 -3.24 -28.05
CA LEU A 79 -8.63 -3.64 -27.08
C LEU A 79 -9.72 -2.56 -26.92
N TRP A 80 -9.35 -1.27 -26.91
CA TRP A 80 -10.33 -0.19 -26.84
C TRP A 80 -11.21 -0.16 -28.08
N LYS A 81 -10.63 -0.37 -29.28
CA LYS A 81 -11.40 -0.49 -30.51
C LYS A 81 -12.36 -1.67 -30.46
N ALA A 82 -11.89 -2.83 -30.02
CA ALA A 82 -12.72 -4.03 -29.90
C ALA A 82 -13.86 -3.82 -28.91
N ASN A 83 -13.63 -3.13 -27.79
CA ASN A 83 -14.66 -2.80 -26.81
C ASN A 83 -15.65 -1.76 -27.36
N TYR A 84 -15.16 -0.69 -27.98
CA TYR A 84 -15.98 0.40 -28.53
C TYR A 84 -16.94 -0.04 -29.64
N PHE A 85 -16.53 -1.02 -30.46
CA PHE A 85 -17.35 -1.58 -31.53
C PHE A 85 -18.01 -2.92 -31.19
N TRP A 86 -17.84 -3.41 -29.95
CA TRP A 86 -18.26 -4.77 -29.55
C TRP A 86 -17.79 -5.87 -30.52
N ASP A 87 -16.58 -5.75 -31.04
CA ASP A 87 -16.04 -6.70 -32.01
C ASP A 87 -15.80 -8.06 -31.34
N THR A 88 -16.60 -9.06 -31.67
CA THR A 88 -16.50 -10.40 -31.09
C THR A 88 -15.44 -11.27 -31.76
N SER A 89 -14.79 -10.80 -32.83
CA SER A 89 -13.72 -11.52 -33.52
C SER A 89 -12.36 -11.41 -32.83
N ILE A 90 -12.22 -10.44 -31.93
CA ILE A 90 -10.98 -10.17 -31.20
C ILE A 90 -10.92 -10.98 -29.91
N ASP A 91 -9.78 -11.64 -29.68
CA ASP A 91 -9.44 -12.29 -28.41
C ASP A 91 -9.07 -11.23 -27.36
N ARG A 92 -10.06 -10.83 -26.56
CA ARG A 92 -9.87 -9.81 -25.51
C ARG A 92 -8.90 -10.24 -24.43
N ILE A 93 -8.78 -11.54 -24.13
CA ILE A 93 -7.86 -12.03 -23.10
C ILE A 93 -6.42 -11.78 -23.56
N LYS A 94 -6.14 -12.11 -24.83
CA LYS A 94 -4.83 -11.86 -25.43
C LYS A 94 -4.51 -10.37 -25.52
N GLU A 95 -5.47 -9.54 -25.93
CA GLU A 95 -5.25 -8.09 -26.10
C GLU A 95 -5.23 -7.31 -24.78
N ASN A 96 -5.74 -7.87 -23.68
CA ASN A 96 -5.68 -7.27 -22.34
C ASN A 96 -4.34 -7.52 -21.62
N ASN A 97 -3.35 -8.10 -22.29
CA ASN A 97 -2.07 -8.50 -21.69
C ASN A 97 -1.14 -7.34 -21.27
N SER A 98 -1.50 -6.09 -21.58
CA SER A 98 -0.65 -4.90 -21.35
C SER A 98 -1.32 -3.83 -20.48
N ASP A 99 -2.61 -3.98 -20.17
CA ASP A 99 -3.31 -3.05 -19.29
C ASP A 99 -3.26 -3.57 -17.85
N GLU A 100 -2.17 -3.24 -17.17
CA GLU A 100 -1.88 -3.71 -15.81
C GLU A 100 -2.35 -2.70 -14.74
N THR A 101 -2.88 -1.55 -15.14
CA THR A 101 -3.20 -0.42 -14.23
C THR A 101 -4.28 -0.80 -13.23
N THR A 102 -5.39 -1.38 -13.69
CA THR A 102 -6.48 -1.84 -12.83
C THR A 102 -6.01 -2.88 -11.83
N TYR A 103 -5.19 -3.83 -12.31
CA TYR A 103 -4.64 -4.89 -11.48
C TYR A 103 -3.74 -4.32 -10.37
N TYR A 104 -2.72 -3.51 -10.73
CA TYR A 104 -1.77 -2.99 -9.75
C TYR A 104 -2.39 -2.02 -8.77
N ASN A 105 -3.20 -1.06 -9.23
CA ASN A 105 -3.85 -0.11 -8.32
C ASN A 105 -4.86 -0.84 -7.43
N GLY A 106 -5.59 -1.81 -8.00
CA GLY A 106 -6.51 -2.69 -7.29
C GLY A 106 -5.84 -3.38 -6.10
N TYR A 107 -4.75 -4.11 -6.38
CA TYR A 107 -4.04 -4.86 -5.34
C TYR A 107 -3.22 -3.97 -4.39
N ALA A 108 -2.73 -2.81 -4.83
CA ALA A 108 -2.12 -1.82 -3.93
C ALA A 108 -3.13 -1.32 -2.89
N ALA A 109 -4.34 -0.98 -3.32
CA ALA A 109 -5.41 -0.56 -2.43
C ALA A 109 -5.90 -1.67 -1.50
N VAL A 110 -5.97 -2.93 -1.99
CA VAL A 110 -6.26 -4.11 -1.16
C VAL A 110 -5.17 -4.29 -0.10
N SER A 111 -3.90 -4.10 -0.44
CA SER A 111 -2.78 -4.15 0.50
C SER A 111 -2.92 -3.11 1.61
N THR A 112 -3.18 -1.84 1.25
CA THR A 112 -3.45 -0.77 2.22
C THR A 112 -4.59 -1.15 3.16
N ALA A 113 -5.72 -1.62 2.61
CA ALA A 113 -6.87 -1.99 3.40
C ALA A 113 -6.56 -3.14 4.39
N ASN A 114 -5.82 -4.16 3.94
CA ASN A 114 -5.42 -5.26 4.82
C ASN A 114 -4.49 -4.78 5.94
N LEU A 115 -3.51 -3.94 5.62
CA LEU A 115 -2.60 -3.37 6.61
C LEU A 115 -3.37 -2.60 7.70
N ILE A 116 -4.35 -1.79 7.32
CA ILE A 116 -5.21 -1.08 8.27
C ILE A 116 -6.01 -2.06 9.13
N LEU A 117 -6.67 -3.05 8.51
CA LEU A 117 -7.50 -4.02 9.22
C LEU A 117 -6.72 -4.90 10.21
N GLU A 118 -5.47 -5.19 9.91
CA GLU A 118 -4.58 -5.97 10.78
C GLU A 118 -4.04 -5.17 11.96
N ASN A 119 -3.84 -3.85 11.81
CA ASN A 119 -3.05 -3.07 12.77
C ASN A 119 -3.82 -1.98 13.52
N VAL A 120 -5.00 -1.54 13.03
CA VAL A 120 -5.71 -0.39 13.61
C VAL A 120 -6.16 -0.61 15.06
N ASP A 121 -6.38 -1.87 15.45
CA ASP A 121 -6.79 -2.22 16.83
C ASP A 121 -5.70 -1.96 17.87
N ALA A 122 -4.43 -2.07 17.47
CA ALA A 122 -3.28 -1.82 18.32
C ALA A 122 -3.01 -0.32 18.57
N THR A 123 -3.72 0.57 17.87
CA THR A 123 -3.56 2.02 18.05
C THR A 123 -4.17 2.50 19.38
N THR A 124 -3.75 3.67 19.84
CA THR A 124 -4.29 4.33 21.05
C THR A 124 -5.60 5.10 20.82
N ALA A 125 -6.19 5.00 19.62
CA ALA A 125 -7.43 5.69 19.27
C ALA A 125 -8.67 5.12 19.98
N THR A 126 -9.76 5.87 19.97
CA THR A 126 -11.05 5.42 20.53
C THR A 126 -11.68 4.30 19.69
N ASP A 127 -12.56 3.50 20.30
CA ASP A 127 -13.26 2.43 19.60
C ASP A 127 -14.08 2.93 18.40
N SER A 128 -14.67 4.13 18.54
CA SER A 128 -15.42 4.78 17.47
C SER A 128 -14.52 5.12 16.26
N GLU A 129 -13.35 5.72 16.52
CA GLU A 129 -12.40 6.07 15.46
C GLU A 129 -11.83 4.83 14.76
N LYS A 130 -11.49 3.79 15.55
CA LYS A 130 -11.05 2.49 15.00
C LYS A 130 -12.14 1.86 14.13
N ALA A 131 -13.41 1.93 14.56
CA ALA A 131 -14.53 1.41 13.79
C ALA A 131 -14.69 2.14 12.43
N ILE A 132 -14.52 3.46 12.40
CA ILE A 132 -14.55 4.25 11.17
C ILE A 132 -13.43 3.81 10.21
N ALA A 133 -12.20 3.73 10.70
CA ALA A 133 -11.06 3.31 9.87
C ALA A 133 -11.24 1.88 9.31
N LYS A 134 -11.75 0.95 10.13
CA LYS A 134 -12.10 -0.40 9.67
C LYS A 134 -13.19 -0.38 8.60
N ALA A 135 -14.21 0.46 8.76
CA ALA A 135 -15.29 0.57 7.79
C ALA A 135 -14.77 1.09 6.44
N GLN A 136 -13.94 2.13 6.45
CA GLN A 136 -13.30 2.67 5.25
C GLN A 136 -12.39 1.64 4.56
N ALA A 137 -11.54 0.94 5.33
CA ALA A 137 -10.68 -0.10 4.78
C ALA A 137 -11.48 -1.27 4.18
N LYS A 138 -12.57 -1.72 4.84
CA LYS A 138 -13.46 -2.75 4.30
C LYS A 138 -14.14 -2.30 3.01
N PHE A 139 -14.60 -1.05 2.95
CA PHE A 139 -15.19 -0.48 1.75
C PHE A 139 -14.18 -0.46 0.60
N LEU A 140 -13.00 0.11 0.82
CA LEU A 140 -11.92 0.15 -0.17
C LEU A 140 -11.59 -1.26 -0.68
N ARG A 141 -11.43 -2.23 0.23
CA ARG A 141 -11.13 -3.61 -0.17
C ARG A 141 -12.25 -4.23 -1.01
N ALA A 142 -13.51 -4.03 -0.60
CA ALA A 142 -14.67 -4.56 -1.31
C ALA A 142 -14.83 -3.92 -2.70
N SER A 143 -14.66 -2.61 -2.83
CA SER A 143 -14.78 -1.92 -4.12
C SER A 143 -13.69 -2.39 -5.09
N ARG A 144 -12.46 -2.56 -4.60
CA ARG A 144 -11.34 -3.03 -5.43
C ARG A 144 -11.56 -4.48 -5.89
N TYR A 145 -12.07 -5.37 -5.03
CA TYR A 145 -12.43 -6.72 -5.46
C TYR A 145 -13.57 -6.74 -6.49
N LEU A 146 -14.56 -5.85 -6.34
CA LEU A 146 -15.64 -5.73 -7.32
C LEU A 146 -15.09 -5.37 -8.70
N THR A 147 -14.15 -4.45 -8.79
CA THR A 147 -13.54 -4.09 -10.08
C THR A 147 -12.62 -5.19 -10.59
N LEU A 148 -11.75 -5.74 -9.74
CA LEU A 148 -10.78 -6.77 -10.14
C LEU A 148 -11.43 -8.06 -10.66
N VAL A 149 -12.57 -8.47 -10.11
CA VAL A 149 -13.27 -9.70 -10.57
C VAL A 149 -14.02 -9.48 -11.90
N ASN A 150 -14.30 -8.22 -12.23
CA ASN A 150 -15.02 -7.82 -13.45
C ASN A 150 -14.08 -7.19 -14.50
N TYR A 151 -12.76 -7.24 -14.27
CA TYR A 151 -11.74 -6.69 -15.15
C TYR A 151 -11.32 -7.68 -16.25
#